data_AF-A0A661PU96-F1
#
_entry.id   AF-A0A661PU96-F1
#
_cell.length_a   1.000
_cell.length_b   1.000
_cell.length_c   1.000
_cell.angle_alpha   90.00
_cell.angle_beta   90.00
_cell.angle_gamma   90.00
#
_symmetry.space_group_name_H-M   'P 1'
#
loop_
_entity.id
_entity.type
_entity.pdbx_description
1 polymer ?
#
loop_
_entity_poly.entity_id
_entity_poly.type
_entity_poly.pdbx_seq_one_letter_code
_entity_poly.pdbx_strand_id
1 'polypeptide(L)'
;MSKIPIFPGRMDIQMKSLVLFILLALVFSGCSDDGSSADRDKILIDNAELLVDKKQLINDYLAYNQRMLEDFDIDFRVLTTNNDEDINAFANTIFNQLQEHSYSHSGKAILLIINSKQDKVRIEISMALEPVYTDIFVSYLEHNGLLPYFRAGKVADAVFVAAELVRDRAYEADRGEEFMPPMESRSMGGGAKTSARIGQNDPDAKQGEMVQAPVDADPEMVMAIYLQALEKHNKNPDLEIFTTATKKFFRQWTVTDINQNNEYRIVSSCDDKKIVYSDDQQFAVLSSPVAQRTCSPYFFARENGQWRLDIATMAKTVRFNADMQWHFSLPDKQQYGQAYAFAFNDLSFDKNGYPHRQQKKLRWGFSCGGWYRPGEDPDKLTRCWINNLQTGGAAQELLGLKINDKVVAAGYGSEQIDNISFRQFLNYMGEVAKGEEVTVTVVRKGENKVTLHAIAP
;
A
#
# COMPACT_ATOMS: atom_id res chain seq x y z
N MET A 1 -70.49 18.12 18.05
CA MET A 1 -71.14 19.45 17.94
C MET A 1 -71.21 20.08 19.32
N SER A 2 -71.04 21.42 19.40
CA SER A 2 -70.88 22.28 20.60
C SER A 2 -69.41 22.41 21.06
N LYS A 3 -68.64 23.39 20.57
CA LYS A 3 -68.60 24.85 20.82
C LYS A 3 -68.01 25.25 22.19
N ILE A 4 -66.84 25.90 22.08
CA ILE A 4 -66.03 26.65 23.07
C ILE A 4 -66.81 27.91 23.52
N PRO A 5 -66.58 28.45 24.74
CA PRO A 5 -65.84 29.73 24.88
C PRO A 5 -64.95 29.84 26.16
N ILE A 6 -63.70 30.33 26.07
CA ILE A 6 -63.18 31.71 26.36
C ILE A 6 -62.46 31.85 27.73
N PHE A 7 -61.19 32.29 27.65
CA PHE A 7 -60.19 32.73 28.66
C PHE A 7 -60.64 33.99 29.45
N PRO A 8 -60.08 34.38 30.64
CA PRO A 8 -58.66 34.81 30.75
C PRO A 8 -57.97 34.62 32.13
N GLY A 9 -56.64 34.75 32.15
CA GLY A 9 -55.87 34.82 33.40
C GLY A 9 -54.36 34.85 33.17
N ARG A 10 -53.81 36.05 32.98
CA ARG A 10 -52.40 36.36 32.80
C ARG A 10 -51.74 36.52 34.18
N MET A 11 -50.64 35.82 34.45
CA MET A 11 -49.62 36.28 35.40
C MET A 11 -48.25 35.77 34.96
N ASP A 12 -47.40 36.73 34.62
CA ASP A 12 -45.96 36.59 34.39
C ASP A 12 -45.26 35.93 35.58
N ILE A 13 -44.22 35.13 35.31
CA ILE A 13 -42.93 35.13 36.03
C ILE A 13 -41.91 34.31 35.21
N GLN A 14 -40.92 35.07 34.70
CA GLN A 14 -39.50 34.74 34.54
C GLN A 14 -39.05 33.52 33.72
N MET A 15 -38.67 33.82 32.47
CA MET A 15 -37.26 33.92 32.06
C MET A 15 -36.30 32.90 32.70
N LYS A 16 -36.11 31.75 32.01
CA LYS A 16 -34.84 31.01 31.82
C LYS A 16 -35.16 29.64 31.22
N SER A 17 -34.97 29.49 29.90
CA SER A 17 -34.58 28.24 29.19
C SER A 17 -34.87 28.28 27.69
N LEU A 18 -34.77 29.47 27.07
CA LEU A 18 -34.79 29.63 25.61
C LEU A 18 -33.42 30.11 25.12
N VAL A 19 -32.37 29.38 25.47
CA VAL A 19 -31.00 29.57 24.93
C VAL A 19 -30.41 28.27 24.37
N LEU A 20 -31.09 27.12 24.55
CA LEU A 20 -30.55 25.82 24.13
C LEU A 20 -31.00 25.35 22.73
N PHE A 21 -31.39 26.27 21.83
CA PHE A 21 -31.72 25.92 20.44
C PHE A 21 -31.01 26.77 19.38
N ILE A 22 -30.11 27.67 19.78
CA ILE A 22 -29.21 28.40 18.85
C ILE A 22 -27.78 27.82 18.88
N LEU A 23 -27.48 26.89 19.80
CA LEU A 23 -26.19 26.20 19.87
C LEU A 23 -26.13 24.87 19.09
N LEU A 24 -27.22 24.47 18.41
CA LEU A 24 -27.27 23.25 17.59
C LEU A 24 -27.33 23.53 16.06
N ALA A 25 -27.06 24.77 15.65
CA ALA A 25 -27.00 25.19 14.24
C ALA A 25 -25.62 25.75 13.83
N LEU A 26 -24.58 25.51 14.64
CA LEU A 26 -23.20 25.97 14.40
C LEU A 26 -22.16 24.84 14.36
N VAL A 27 -22.58 23.59 14.14
CA VAL A 27 -21.65 22.43 13.97
C VAL A 27 -21.74 21.78 12.58
N PHE A 28 -22.47 22.39 11.65
CA PHE A 28 -22.48 21.98 10.22
C PHE A 28 -22.15 23.13 9.27
N SER A 29 -21.20 23.98 9.67
CA SER A 29 -20.34 24.64 8.69
C SER A 29 -19.05 23.85 8.70
N GLY A 30 -19.02 22.77 7.91
CA GLY A 30 -17.75 22.18 7.51
C GLY A 30 -16.95 23.29 6.86
N CYS A 31 -15.84 23.67 7.50
CA CYS A 31 -14.77 24.34 6.80
C CYS A 31 -14.37 23.42 5.65
N SER A 32 -14.85 23.71 4.45
CA SER A 32 -14.12 23.41 3.25
C SER A 32 -12.77 24.10 3.42
N ASP A 33 -11.74 23.28 3.53
CA ASP A 33 -10.36 23.68 3.73
C ASP A 33 -9.82 24.30 2.43
N ASP A 34 -10.30 25.51 2.10
CA ASP A 34 -9.85 26.30 0.95
C ASP A 34 -8.40 26.81 1.12
N GLY A 35 -7.79 26.59 2.30
CA GLY A 35 -6.35 26.81 2.52
C GLY A 35 -5.46 25.79 1.82
N SER A 36 -5.99 24.63 1.41
CA SER A 36 -5.18 23.55 0.84
C SER A 36 -4.88 23.71 -0.65
N SER A 37 -5.71 24.36 -1.47
CA SER A 37 -5.44 24.49 -2.92
C SER A 37 -4.34 25.50 -3.22
N ALA A 38 -4.37 26.66 -2.55
CA ALA A 38 -3.44 27.76 -2.81
C ALA A 38 -1.97 27.42 -2.47
N ASP A 39 -1.72 26.54 -1.49
CA ASP A 39 -0.36 26.09 -1.18
C ASP A 39 0.07 24.89 -2.02
N ARG A 40 -0.87 24.05 -2.47
CA ARG A 40 -0.60 23.00 -3.48
C ARG A 40 -0.11 23.60 -4.80
N ASP A 41 -0.79 24.64 -5.26
CA ASP A 41 -0.49 25.32 -6.53
C ASP A 41 0.87 26.02 -6.52
N LYS A 42 1.53 26.14 -5.36
CA LYS A 42 2.89 26.68 -5.22
C LYS A 42 3.97 25.61 -5.13
N ILE A 43 3.64 24.42 -4.63
CA ILE A 43 4.58 23.29 -4.46
C ILE A 43 4.69 22.49 -5.76
N LEU A 44 3.57 22.32 -6.47
CA LEU A 44 3.50 21.63 -7.76
C LEU A 44 2.76 22.53 -8.76
N ILE A 45 3.52 23.10 -9.69
CA ILE A 45 3.04 24.03 -10.71
C ILE A 45 2.99 23.28 -12.04
N ASP A 46 1.80 22.97 -12.55
CA ASP A 46 1.62 22.20 -13.79
C ASP A 46 1.23 23.08 -15.00
N ASN A 47 2.09 24.01 -15.40
CA ASN A 47 1.77 24.92 -16.52
C ASN A 47 1.74 24.24 -17.90
N ALA A 48 2.30 23.03 -18.00
CA ALA A 48 2.28 22.24 -19.23
C ALA A 48 1.18 21.17 -19.26
N GLU A 49 0.32 21.10 -18.25
CA GLU A 49 -0.79 20.14 -18.15
C GLU A 49 -0.34 18.67 -18.27
N LEU A 50 0.86 18.35 -17.76
CA LEU A 50 1.44 17.01 -17.83
C LEU A 50 1.00 16.10 -16.67
N LEU A 51 0.39 16.67 -15.64
CA LEU A 51 0.00 16.00 -14.40
C LEU A 51 -1.53 15.92 -14.23
N VAL A 52 -2.29 16.34 -15.25
CA VAL A 52 -3.75 16.27 -15.29
C VAL A 52 -4.24 14.83 -15.04
N ASP A 53 -5.35 14.71 -14.30
CA ASP A 53 -5.99 13.44 -13.92
C ASP A 53 -5.15 12.48 -13.05
N LYS A 54 -4.07 12.97 -12.42
CA LYS A 54 -3.21 12.19 -11.50
C LYS A 54 -3.42 12.54 -10.03
N LYS A 55 -4.67 12.80 -9.62
CA LYS A 55 -5.02 13.31 -8.28
C LYS A 55 -4.40 12.52 -7.11
N GLN A 56 -4.43 11.18 -7.17
CA GLN A 56 -3.87 10.36 -6.10
C GLN A 56 -2.36 10.55 -5.97
N LEU A 57 -1.64 10.44 -7.08
CA LEU A 57 -0.19 10.61 -7.12
C LEU A 57 0.22 12.02 -6.67
N ILE A 58 -0.53 13.04 -7.08
CA ILE A 58 -0.32 14.43 -6.62
C ILE A 58 -0.50 14.53 -5.11
N ASN A 59 -1.57 13.95 -4.55
CA ASN A 59 -1.78 13.96 -3.10
C ASN A 59 -0.64 13.23 -2.36
N ASP A 60 -0.17 12.10 -2.89
CA ASP A 60 0.94 11.34 -2.31
C ASP A 60 2.25 12.14 -2.36
N TYR A 61 2.53 12.82 -3.49
CA TYR A 61 3.67 13.74 -3.63
C TYR A 61 3.61 14.88 -2.62
N LEU A 62 2.45 15.51 -2.43
CA LEU A 62 2.28 16.61 -1.47
C LEU A 62 2.50 16.13 -0.04
N ALA A 63 2.01 14.94 0.31
CA ALA A 63 2.27 14.32 1.61
C ALA A 63 3.77 14.04 1.81
N TYR A 64 4.47 13.62 0.76
CA TYR A 64 5.93 13.45 0.80
C TYR A 64 6.67 14.77 0.98
N ASN A 65 6.30 15.80 0.22
CA ASN A 65 6.91 17.12 0.34
C ASN A 65 6.73 17.68 1.76
N GLN A 66 5.53 17.59 2.33
CA GLN A 66 5.26 18.02 3.70
C GLN A 66 6.21 17.33 4.70
N ARG A 67 6.40 16.02 4.55
CA ARG A 67 7.25 15.23 5.45
C ARG A 67 8.74 15.53 5.26
N MET A 68 9.17 15.79 4.03
CA MET A 68 10.52 16.27 3.72
C MET A 68 10.83 17.62 4.38
N LEU A 69 9.85 18.51 4.40
CA LEU A 69 9.96 19.79 5.06
C LEU A 69 10.01 19.62 6.59
N GLU A 70 9.16 18.76 7.16
CA GLU A 70 9.12 18.51 8.60
C GLU A 70 10.38 17.81 9.13
N ASP A 71 10.85 16.76 8.44
CA ASP A 71 11.93 15.91 8.93
C ASP A 71 13.32 16.47 8.61
N PHE A 72 13.48 17.14 7.45
CA PHE A 72 14.80 17.57 6.95
C PHE A 72 14.92 19.06 6.68
N ASP A 73 13.82 19.81 6.83
CA ASP A 73 13.71 21.22 6.46
C ASP A 73 13.97 21.45 4.97
N ILE A 74 13.54 20.51 4.10
CA ILE A 74 13.75 20.56 2.65
C ILE A 74 12.47 20.96 1.91
N ASP A 75 12.51 22.07 1.18
CA ASP A 75 11.43 22.53 0.28
C ASP A 75 11.65 21.99 -1.14
N PHE A 76 10.91 20.94 -1.52
CA PHE A 76 11.03 20.30 -2.83
C PHE A 76 9.86 20.61 -3.78
N ARG A 77 10.09 21.43 -4.80
CA ARG A 77 9.03 21.86 -5.73
C ARG A 77 9.19 21.29 -7.13
N VAL A 78 8.06 21.20 -7.84
CA VAL A 78 7.98 20.72 -9.22
C VAL A 78 7.33 21.78 -10.10
N LEU A 79 7.93 22.03 -11.26
CA LEU A 79 7.40 22.91 -12.29
C LEU A 79 7.39 22.21 -13.65
N THR A 80 6.21 22.05 -14.23
CA THR A 80 6.07 21.70 -15.66
C THR A 80 5.87 22.97 -16.47
N THR A 81 6.50 23.07 -17.64
CA THR A 81 6.44 24.29 -18.47
C THR A 81 6.57 24.00 -19.95
N ASN A 82 6.03 24.91 -20.76
CA ASN A 82 6.18 24.95 -22.22
C ASN A 82 6.97 26.19 -22.68
N ASN A 83 7.77 26.80 -21.80
CA ASN A 83 8.57 27.98 -22.11
C ASN A 83 9.67 27.66 -23.15
N ASP A 84 9.90 28.57 -24.08
CA ASP A 84 10.92 28.48 -25.14
C ASP A 84 12.31 28.98 -24.72
N GLU A 85 12.42 29.72 -23.62
CA GLU A 85 13.69 30.21 -23.07
C GLU A 85 14.65 29.06 -22.71
N ASP A 86 15.96 29.21 -22.96
CA ASP A 86 16.93 28.17 -22.58
C ASP A 86 16.73 27.76 -21.12
N ILE A 87 16.56 26.45 -20.90
CA ILE A 87 16.17 25.90 -19.61
C ILE A 87 17.11 26.31 -18.47
N ASN A 88 18.38 26.66 -18.71
CA ASN A 88 19.25 27.13 -17.64
C ASN A 88 18.90 28.54 -17.19
N ALA A 89 18.72 29.46 -18.13
CA ALA A 89 18.38 30.84 -17.79
C ALA A 89 17.02 30.88 -17.09
N PHE A 90 16.07 30.09 -17.61
CA PHE A 90 14.77 29.90 -16.99
C PHE A 90 14.88 29.29 -15.59
N ALA A 91 15.60 28.17 -15.44
CA ALA A 91 15.75 27.48 -14.15
C ALA A 91 16.40 28.35 -13.09
N ASN A 92 17.49 29.04 -13.42
CA ASN A 92 18.16 29.97 -12.51
C ASN A 92 17.21 31.07 -12.04
N THR A 93 16.40 31.62 -12.95
CA THR A 93 15.42 32.68 -12.61
C THR A 93 14.36 32.16 -11.65
N ILE A 94 13.74 31.03 -11.96
CA ILE A 94 12.69 30.43 -11.12
C ILE A 94 13.26 29.95 -9.78
N PHE A 95 14.48 29.39 -9.78
CA PHE A 95 15.09 28.88 -8.56
C PHE A 95 15.47 30.00 -7.58
N ASN A 96 15.96 31.13 -8.09
CA ASN A 96 16.21 32.31 -7.25
C ASN A 96 14.91 32.82 -6.61
N GLN A 97 13.81 32.89 -7.37
CA GLN A 97 12.49 33.26 -6.84
C GLN A 97 12.00 32.25 -5.79
N LEU A 98 12.23 30.96 -6.03
CA LEU A 98 11.89 29.90 -5.07
C LEU A 98 12.68 30.07 -3.77
N GLN A 99 13.97 30.39 -3.83
CA GLN A 99 14.78 30.61 -2.61
C GLN A 99 14.28 31.80 -1.79
N GLU A 100 13.84 32.89 -2.43
CA GLU A 100 13.25 34.05 -1.74
C GLU A 100 11.94 33.73 -1.01
N HIS A 101 11.20 32.74 -1.53
CA HIS A 101 9.89 32.34 -1.01
C HIS A 101 9.88 30.89 -0.53
N SER A 102 11.04 30.38 -0.10
CA SER A 102 11.17 29.00 0.32
C SER A 102 10.41 28.78 1.63
N TYR A 103 9.85 27.59 1.77
CA TYR A 103 9.26 27.13 3.03
C TYR A 103 10.30 26.56 3.99
N SER A 104 11.52 26.29 3.52
CA SER A 104 12.65 25.88 4.34
C SER A 104 13.17 27.04 5.19
N HIS A 105 13.39 26.80 6.48
CA HIS A 105 13.99 27.77 7.38
C HIS A 105 15.51 27.89 7.22
N SER A 106 16.16 26.84 6.73
CA SER A 106 17.61 26.77 6.47
C SER A 106 17.98 27.03 5.00
N GLY A 107 17.00 27.37 4.16
CA GLY A 107 17.21 27.63 2.73
C GLY A 107 17.53 26.38 1.90
N LYS A 108 17.24 25.20 2.44
CA LYS A 108 17.39 23.92 1.73
C LYS A 108 16.24 23.75 0.76
N ALA A 109 16.53 23.99 -0.51
CA ALA A 109 15.55 23.96 -1.58
C ALA A 109 15.99 23.06 -2.74
N ILE A 110 15.02 22.38 -3.34
CA ILE A 110 15.16 21.59 -4.56
C ILE A 110 14.05 21.98 -5.54
N LEU A 111 14.39 22.15 -6.81
CA LEU A 111 13.41 22.41 -7.87
C LEU A 111 13.62 21.43 -9.03
N LEU A 112 12.58 20.66 -9.33
CA LEU A 112 12.50 19.83 -10.54
C LEU A 112 11.71 20.57 -11.63
N ILE A 113 12.36 20.82 -12.76
CA ILE A 113 11.75 21.49 -13.91
C ILE A 113 11.62 20.51 -15.07
N ILE A 114 10.41 20.39 -15.62
CA ILE A 114 10.08 19.55 -16.76
C ILE A 114 9.58 20.44 -17.89
N ASN A 115 10.40 20.60 -18.93
CA ASN A 115 10.04 21.39 -20.10
C ASN A 115 9.66 20.47 -21.26
N SER A 116 8.35 20.30 -21.48
CA SER A 116 7.83 19.44 -22.56
C SER A 116 8.09 20.01 -23.94
N LYS A 117 8.20 21.33 -24.09
CA LYS A 117 8.45 21.96 -25.39
C LYS A 117 9.90 21.80 -25.85
N GLN A 118 10.85 21.88 -24.92
CA GLN A 118 12.27 21.65 -25.20
C GLN A 118 12.68 20.19 -25.06
N ASP A 119 11.80 19.32 -24.58
CA ASP A 119 12.07 17.92 -24.27
C ASP A 119 13.27 17.75 -23.32
N LYS A 120 13.24 18.50 -22.20
CA LYS A 120 14.32 18.54 -21.22
C LYS A 120 13.80 18.49 -19.79
N VAL A 121 14.61 17.88 -18.92
CA VAL A 121 14.47 17.94 -17.47
C VAL A 121 15.69 18.63 -16.86
N ARG A 122 15.49 19.30 -15.72
CA ARG A 122 16.57 19.90 -14.93
C ARG A 122 16.23 19.86 -13.45
N ILE A 123 17.25 19.59 -12.63
CA ILE A 123 17.16 19.70 -11.17
C ILE A 123 18.08 20.83 -10.71
N GLU A 124 17.54 21.73 -9.90
CA GLU A 124 18.29 22.75 -9.16
C GLU A 124 18.32 22.39 -7.68
N ILE A 125 19.48 22.52 -7.06
CA ILE A 125 19.72 22.22 -5.65
C ILE A 125 20.40 23.41 -4.99
N SER A 126 19.92 23.78 -3.81
CA SER A 126 20.53 24.85 -3.01
C SER A 126 21.91 24.46 -2.51
N MET A 127 22.81 25.44 -2.32
CA MET A 127 24.16 25.17 -1.78
C MET A 127 24.15 24.43 -0.44
N ALA A 128 23.15 24.68 0.41
CA ALA A 128 22.97 24.02 1.71
C ALA A 128 22.76 22.50 1.60
N LEU A 129 22.43 22.02 0.40
CA LEU A 129 22.06 20.64 0.10
C LEU A 129 23.10 19.92 -0.77
N GLU A 130 24.10 20.61 -1.31
CA GLU A 130 25.17 20.01 -2.13
C GLU A 130 25.93 18.86 -1.44
N PRO A 131 26.24 18.92 -0.13
CA PRO A 131 26.89 17.79 0.56
C PRO A 131 26.04 16.51 0.59
N VAL A 132 24.71 16.65 0.50
CA VAL A 132 23.75 15.55 0.53
C VAL A 132 23.45 15.04 -0.88
N TYR A 133 23.14 15.96 -1.79
CA TYR A 133 22.75 15.68 -3.17
C TYR A 133 23.87 16.13 -4.12
N THR A 134 24.93 15.33 -4.15
CA THR A 134 26.11 15.59 -4.98
C THR A 134 25.76 15.51 -6.47
N ASP A 135 26.62 16.06 -7.33
CA ASP A 135 26.47 15.93 -8.79
C ASP A 135 26.32 14.48 -9.26
N ILE A 136 26.98 13.55 -8.55
CA ILE A 136 26.89 12.12 -8.79
C ILE A 136 25.46 11.61 -8.50
N PHE A 137 24.87 12.01 -7.38
CA PHE A 137 23.48 11.67 -7.05
C PHE A 137 22.49 12.27 -8.04
N VAL A 138 22.64 13.55 -8.39
CA VAL A 138 21.75 14.23 -9.35
C VAL A 138 21.78 13.54 -10.70
N SER A 139 22.99 13.23 -11.19
CA SER A 139 23.15 12.48 -12.44
C SER A 139 22.47 11.10 -12.37
N TYR A 140 22.61 10.38 -11.26
CA TYR A 140 21.95 9.09 -11.06
C TYR A 140 20.41 9.23 -11.04
N LEU A 141 19.89 10.22 -10.31
CA LEU A 141 18.47 10.53 -10.25
C LEU A 141 17.90 10.81 -11.64
N GLU A 142 18.52 11.70 -12.41
CA GLU A 142 18.02 12.04 -13.75
C GLU A 142 18.06 10.82 -14.70
N HIS A 143 19.21 10.17 -14.82
CA HIS A 143 19.42 9.14 -15.84
C HIS A 143 18.73 7.81 -15.51
N ASN A 144 18.77 7.39 -14.26
CA ASN A 144 18.23 6.09 -13.85
C ASN A 144 16.83 6.23 -13.23
N GLY A 145 16.51 7.37 -12.63
CA GLY A 145 15.24 7.61 -11.94
C GLY A 145 14.17 8.28 -12.80
N LEU A 146 14.54 9.27 -13.62
CA LEU A 146 13.55 10.08 -14.35
C LEU A 146 13.38 9.67 -15.81
N LEU A 147 14.49 9.58 -16.56
CA LEU A 147 14.44 9.34 -18.00
C LEU A 147 13.61 8.11 -18.43
N PRO A 148 13.69 6.94 -17.77
CA PRO A 148 12.90 5.78 -18.19
C PRO A 148 11.39 6.04 -18.14
N TYR A 149 10.92 6.82 -17.17
CA TYR A 149 9.52 7.19 -17.05
C TYR A 149 9.12 8.24 -18.08
N PHE A 150 9.96 9.26 -18.31
CA PHE A 150 9.71 10.25 -19.36
C PHE A 150 9.61 9.60 -20.75
N ARG A 151 10.54 8.70 -21.10
CA ARG A 151 10.50 7.94 -22.35
C ARG A 151 9.21 7.13 -22.50
N ALA A 152 8.71 6.57 -21.41
CA ALA A 152 7.43 5.86 -21.37
C ALA A 152 6.18 6.77 -21.34
N GLY A 153 6.34 8.10 -21.41
CA GLY A 153 5.25 9.08 -21.32
C GLY A 153 4.63 9.20 -19.93
N LYS A 154 5.33 8.73 -18.89
CA LYS A 154 4.86 8.63 -17.50
C LYS A 154 5.44 9.75 -16.63
N VAL A 155 5.15 11.00 -17.00
CA VAL A 155 5.73 12.20 -16.35
C VAL A 155 5.38 12.26 -14.85
N ALA A 156 4.13 12.00 -14.49
CA ALA A 156 3.70 11.99 -13.10
C ALA A 156 4.43 10.92 -12.26
N ASP A 157 4.60 9.72 -12.81
CA ASP A 157 5.34 8.65 -12.12
C ASP A 157 6.82 9.05 -11.91
N ALA A 158 7.44 9.76 -12.87
CA ALA A 158 8.80 10.28 -12.73
C ALA A 158 8.91 11.29 -11.58
N VAL A 159 7.93 12.20 -11.43
CA VAL A 159 7.89 13.19 -10.34
C VAL A 159 7.82 12.49 -8.98
N PHE A 160 6.98 11.45 -8.87
CA PHE A 160 6.85 10.68 -7.65
C PHE A 160 8.14 9.95 -7.28
N VAL A 161 8.74 9.26 -8.26
CA VAL A 161 10.04 8.57 -8.08
C VAL A 161 11.14 9.54 -7.67
N ALA A 162 11.11 10.78 -8.20
CA ALA A 162 12.05 11.81 -7.79
C ALA A 162 11.94 12.13 -6.29
N ALA A 163 10.73 12.33 -5.80
CA ALA A 163 10.47 12.60 -4.38
C ALA A 163 10.94 11.46 -3.48
N GLU A 164 10.67 10.21 -3.87
CA GLU A 164 11.11 9.05 -3.10
C GLU A 164 12.64 8.96 -3.03
N LEU A 165 13.35 9.15 -4.14
CA LEU A 165 14.81 9.04 -4.16
C LEU A 165 15.50 10.18 -3.42
N VAL A 166 14.98 11.41 -3.56
CA VAL A 166 15.46 12.57 -2.81
C VAL A 166 15.28 12.32 -1.31
N ARG A 167 14.11 11.83 -0.89
CA ARG A 167 13.82 11.50 0.51
C ARG A 167 14.74 10.41 1.05
N ASP A 168 14.86 9.30 0.33
CA ASP A 168 15.69 8.18 0.76
C ASP A 168 17.14 8.64 0.96
N ARG A 169 17.65 9.47 0.05
CA ARG A 169 18.98 10.07 0.19
C ARG A 169 19.10 11.01 1.40
N ALA A 170 18.05 11.76 1.74
CA ALA A 170 18.03 12.59 2.94
C ALA A 170 18.18 11.73 4.21
N TYR A 171 17.42 10.64 4.33
CA TYR A 171 17.54 9.70 5.45
C TYR A 171 18.92 9.03 5.51
N GLU A 172 19.49 8.62 4.37
CA GLU A 172 20.84 8.06 4.30
C GLU A 172 21.87 9.09 4.80
N ALA A 173 21.80 10.34 4.34
CA ALA A 173 22.72 11.39 4.77
C ALA A 173 22.56 11.77 6.26
N ASP A 174 21.35 11.76 6.79
CA ASP A 174 21.09 11.98 8.23
C ASP A 174 21.73 10.88 9.10
N ARG A 175 21.80 9.65 8.59
CA ARG A 175 22.54 8.54 9.21
C ARG A 175 24.07 8.62 8.98
N GLY A 176 24.56 9.63 8.26
CA GLY A 176 25.97 9.79 7.92
C GLY A 176 26.45 8.87 6.80
N GLU A 177 25.54 8.32 5.99
CA GLU A 177 25.88 7.44 4.87
C GLU A 177 26.27 8.27 3.63
N GLU A 178 27.40 7.92 3.02
CA GLU A 178 27.82 8.48 1.74
C GLU A 178 26.97 7.90 0.60
N PHE A 179 26.66 8.72 -0.40
CA PHE A 179 26.01 8.21 -1.60
C PHE A 179 27.01 7.43 -2.45
N MET A 180 26.81 6.12 -2.55
CA MET A 180 27.53 5.28 -3.48
C MET A 180 26.60 4.90 -4.64
N PRO A 181 26.80 5.46 -5.84
CA PRO A 181 26.02 5.04 -6.99
C PRO A 181 26.27 3.54 -7.26
N PRO A 182 25.24 2.72 -7.50
CA PRO A 182 25.41 1.29 -7.73
C PRO A 182 26.19 0.94 -9.02
N MET A 183 26.54 1.91 -9.86
CA MET A 183 27.38 1.76 -11.07
C MET A 183 28.21 3.05 -11.33
N GLU A 184 29.12 3.03 -12.32
CA GLU A 184 29.83 4.23 -12.83
C GLU A 184 28.85 5.29 -13.37
N SER A 185 28.23 6.06 -12.48
CA SER A 185 27.57 7.31 -12.84
C SER A 185 28.67 8.31 -13.18
N ARG A 186 28.82 8.65 -14.46
CA ARG A 186 29.69 9.76 -14.86
C ARG A 186 28.97 11.06 -14.49
N SER A 187 29.43 11.70 -13.42
CA SER A 187 29.07 13.09 -13.12
C SER A 187 29.46 13.96 -14.31
N MET A 188 28.48 14.36 -15.11
CA MET A 188 28.62 15.45 -16.07
C MET A 188 28.22 16.71 -15.31
N GLY A 189 29.16 17.25 -14.51
CA GLY A 189 28.88 18.19 -13.41
C GLY A 189 28.01 19.42 -13.71
N GLY A 190 27.57 20.09 -12.65
CA GLY A 190 26.98 21.43 -12.68
C GLY A 190 25.65 21.57 -13.44
N GLY A 191 24.59 20.93 -12.95
CA GLY A 191 23.23 21.10 -13.47
C GLY A 191 23.02 20.42 -14.83
N ALA A 192 22.96 19.09 -14.81
CA ALA A 192 22.85 18.26 -16.00
C ALA A 192 21.66 18.67 -16.89
N LYS A 193 21.96 18.92 -18.18
CA LYS A 193 20.94 19.08 -19.23
C LYS A 193 20.68 17.72 -19.83
N THR A 194 19.56 17.11 -19.47
CA THR A 194 19.25 15.79 -19.98
C THR A 194 18.05 15.85 -20.93
N SER A 195 18.25 15.38 -22.18
CA SER A 195 17.16 15.20 -23.13
C SER A 195 16.19 14.16 -22.58
N ALA A 196 14.97 14.59 -22.28
CA ALA A 196 13.97 13.79 -21.58
C ALA A 196 13.37 12.71 -22.50
N ARG A 197 13.31 12.98 -23.81
CA ARG A 197 12.73 12.09 -24.83
C ARG A 197 11.30 11.67 -24.47
N ILE A 198 10.48 12.63 -24.03
CA ILE A 198 9.15 12.39 -23.47
C ILE A 198 8.27 11.67 -24.51
N GLY A 199 7.73 10.51 -24.12
CA GLY A 199 6.88 9.67 -24.97
C GLY A 199 7.62 8.96 -26.12
N GLN A 200 8.94 9.11 -26.22
CA GLN A 200 9.77 8.40 -27.18
C GLN A 200 10.24 7.09 -26.53
N ASN A 201 9.42 6.05 -26.67
CA ASN A 201 9.69 4.74 -26.09
C ASN A 201 11.10 4.24 -26.45
N ASP A 202 11.79 3.72 -25.44
CA ASP A 202 13.07 3.05 -25.61
C ASP A 202 12.80 1.56 -25.89
N PRO A 203 13.09 1.07 -27.12
CA PRO A 203 12.86 -0.33 -27.47
C PRO A 203 13.69 -1.29 -26.61
N ASP A 204 14.79 -0.80 -26.02
CA ASP A 204 15.75 -1.60 -25.28
C ASP A 204 15.49 -1.56 -23.76
N ALA A 205 14.53 -0.77 -23.29
CA ALA A 205 14.24 -0.61 -21.86
C ALA A 205 13.77 -1.88 -21.14
N LYS A 206 13.36 -2.92 -21.89
CA LYS A 206 12.85 -4.20 -21.35
C LYS A 206 13.70 -5.41 -21.76
N GLN A 207 14.96 -5.18 -22.08
CA GLN A 207 15.89 -6.24 -22.41
C GLN A 207 16.37 -7.01 -21.16
N GLY A 208 16.87 -8.21 -21.42
CA GLY A 208 17.50 -9.06 -20.43
C GLY A 208 17.49 -10.53 -20.86
N GLU A 209 18.42 -11.31 -20.31
CA GLU A 209 18.56 -12.72 -20.66
C GLU A 209 17.30 -13.51 -20.29
N MET A 210 16.94 -14.49 -21.10
CA MET A 210 15.87 -15.40 -20.72
C MET A 210 16.37 -16.29 -19.58
N VAL A 211 15.74 -16.20 -18.42
CA VAL A 211 16.07 -17.04 -17.26
C VAL A 211 14.97 -18.07 -17.05
N GLN A 212 15.36 -19.33 -17.06
CA GLN A 212 14.50 -20.47 -16.77
C GLN A 212 14.71 -20.94 -15.34
N ALA A 213 13.63 -21.28 -14.66
CA ALA A 213 13.71 -22.02 -13.41
C ALA A 213 13.76 -23.53 -13.71
N PRO A 214 14.52 -24.30 -12.92
CA PRO A 214 14.41 -25.77 -12.93
C PRO A 214 12.94 -26.22 -12.81
N VAL A 215 12.61 -27.36 -13.43
CA VAL A 215 11.22 -27.84 -13.47
C VAL A 215 10.66 -28.12 -12.07
N ASP A 216 11.53 -28.49 -11.15
CA ASP A 216 11.29 -28.79 -9.75
C ASP A 216 11.62 -27.62 -8.80
N ALA A 217 11.84 -26.42 -9.31
CA ALA A 217 12.13 -25.25 -8.48
C ALA A 217 10.98 -24.97 -7.50
N ASP A 218 11.33 -24.90 -6.22
CA ASP A 218 10.43 -24.45 -5.16
C ASP A 218 10.38 -22.90 -5.11
N PRO A 219 9.46 -22.30 -4.32
CA PRO A 219 9.36 -20.85 -4.19
C PRO A 219 10.65 -20.15 -3.73
N GLU A 220 11.49 -20.81 -2.92
CA GLU A 220 12.75 -20.23 -2.46
C GLU A 220 13.76 -20.12 -3.61
N MET A 221 13.85 -21.15 -4.44
CA MET A 221 14.67 -21.14 -5.63
C MET A 221 14.15 -20.12 -6.67
N VAL A 222 12.84 -20.02 -6.85
CA VAL A 222 12.23 -18.98 -7.72
C VAL A 222 12.60 -17.58 -7.23
N MET A 223 12.57 -17.35 -5.91
CA MET A 223 13.01 -16.08 -5.32
C MET A 223 14.50 -15.83 -5.53
N ALA A 224 15.36 -16.83 -5.35
CA ALA A 224 16.80 -16.69 -5.58
C ALA A 224 17.11 -16.30 -7.03
N ILE A 225 16.38 -16.89 -8.00
CA ILE A 225 16.50 -16.53 -9.42
C ILE A 225 16.01 -15.10 -9.66
N TYR A 226 14.90 -14.68 -9.02
CA TYR A 226 14.43 -13.30 -9.11
C TYR A 226 15.47 -12.31 -8.57
N LEU A 227 16.10 -12.58 -7.42
CA LEU A 227 17.16 -11.74 -6.87
C LEU A 227 18.36 -11.62 -7.83
N GLN A 228 18.77 -12.70 -8.47
CA GLN A 228 19.82 -12.65 -9.50
C GLN A 228 19.40 -11.82 -10.71
N ALA A 229 18.12 -11.89 -11.11
CA ALA A 229 17.59 -11.06 -12.19
C ALA A 229 17.62 -9.57 -11.83
N LEU A 230 17.31 -9.21 -10.58
CA LEU A 230 17.42 -7.83 -10.09
C LEU A 230 18.87 -7.35 -10.07
N GLU A 231 19.79 -8.15 -9.53
CA GLU A 231 21.22 -7.83 -9.44
C GLU A 231 21.84 -7.59 -10.83
N LYS A 232 21.41 -8.34 -11.84
CA LYS A 232 21.86 -8.22 -13.23
C LYS A 232 21.08 -7.19 -14.06
N HIS A 233 20.17 -6.43 -13.45
CA HIS A 233 19.26 -5.50 -14.14
C HIS A 233 18.49 -6.12 -15.31
N ASN A 234 18.08 -7.39 -15.16
CA ASN A 234 17.31 -8.09 -16.16
C ASN A 234 15.85 -7.63 -16.11
N LYS A 235 15.44 -6.81 -17.09
CA LYS A 235 14.10 -6.21 -17.17
C LYS A 235 13.18 -6.96 -18.13
N ASN A 236 13.58 -8.16 -18.55
CA ASN A 236 12.78 -9.00 -19.43
C ASN A 236 11.42 -9.30 -18.76
N PRO A 237 10.28 -8.87 -19.33
CA PRO A 237 8.99 -9.09 -18.69
C PRO A 237 8.52 -10.54 -18.83
N ASP A 238 9.19 -11.36 -19.65
CA ASP A 238 8.76 -12.69 -20.03
C ASP A 238 9.49 -13.82 -19.27
N LEU A 239 10.33 -13.48 -18.28
CA LEU A 239 11.05 -14.46 -17.47
C LEU A 239 10.13 -15.58 -17.02
N GLU A 240 10.62 -16.82 -17.12
CA GLU A 240 9.78 -17.98 -16.87
C GLU A 240 9.33 -18.01 -15.42
N ILE A 241 10.13 -17.49 -14.48
CA ILE A 241 9.76 -17.38 -13.05
C ILE A 241 8.49 -16.58 -12.78
N PHE A 242 7.96 -15.78 -13.73
CA PHE A 242 6.77 -14.96 -13.51
C PHE A 242 5.47 -15.67 -13.86
N THR A 243 4.41 -15.41 -13.07
CA THR A 243 3.04 -15.80 -13.44
C THR A 243 2.63 -15.14 -14.76
N THR A 244 1.66 -15.72 -15.45
CA THR A 244 1.11 -15.13 -16.69
C THR A 244 0.61 -13.70 -16.46
N ALA A 245 0.00 -13.45 -15.29
CA ALA A 245 -0.43 -12.11 -14.87
C ALA A 245 0.76 -11.16 -14.65
N THR A 246 1.84 -11.63 -14.00
CA THR A 246 3.06 -10.84 -13.78
C THR A 246 3.78 -10.49 -15.08
N LYS A 247 3.83 -11.41 -16.06
CA LYS A 247 4.36 -11.10 -17.40
C LYS A 247 3.56 -9.99 -18.07
N LYS A 248 2.24 -10.07 -18.05
CA LYS A 248 1.36 -9.02 -18.59
C LYS A 248 1.58 -7.69 -17.88
N PHE A 249 1.71 -7.71 -16.56
CA PHE A 249 2.01 -6.53 -15.76
C PHE A 249 3.33 -5.88 -16.18
N PHE A 250 4.45 -6.61 -16.19
CA PHE A 250 5.75 -6.04 -16.54
C PHE A 250 5.89 -5.64 -18.00
N ARG A 251 5.12 -6.22 -18.93
CA ARG A 251 5.04 -5.72 -20.32
C ARG A 251 4.49 -4.29 -20.40
N GLN A 252 3.72 -3.82 -19.41
CA GLN A 252 3.15 -2.47 -19.36
C GLN A 252 3.84 -1.57 -18.31
N TRP A 253 4.32 -2.16 -17.23
CA TRP A 253 4.99 -1.47 -16.16
C TRP A 253 6.37 -0.94 -16.60
N THR A 254 6.79 0.20 -16.06
CA THR A 254 8.14 0.74 -16.29
C THR A 254 9.02 0.27 -15.16
N VAL A 255 10.08 -0.47 -15.47
CA VAL A 255 11.05 -0.98 -14.48
C VAL A 255 12.38 -0.25 -14.73
N THR A 256 12.91 0.40 -13.70
CA THR A 256 14.20 1.09 -13.76
C THR A 256 15.27 0.31 -12.99
N ASP A 257 16.54 0.60 -13.26
CA ASP A 257 17.65 0.03 -12.48
C ASP A 257 17.51 0.42 -11.00
N ILE A 258 17.02 1.63 -10.73
CA ILE A 258 16.74 2.10 -9.38
C ILE A 258 15.73 1.21 -8.69
N ASN A 259 14.60 0.89 -9.35
CA ASN A 259 13.61 -0.01 -8.75
C ASN A 259 14.23 -1.38 -8.47
N GLN A 260 15.06 -1.90 -9.38
CA GLN A 260 15.70 -3.21 -9.20
C GLN A 260 16.73 -3.21 -8.08
N ASN A 261 17.56 -2.16 -7.98
CA ASN A 261 18.54 -1.99 -6.92
C ASN A 261 17.87 -1.86 -5.54
N ASN A 262 16.82 -1.04 -5.44
CA ASN A 262 16.08 -0.85 -4.20
C ASN A 262 15.42 -2.15 -3.76
N GLU A 263 14.74 -2.84 -4.67
CA GLU A 263 14.13 -4.14 -4.43
C GLU A 263 15.19 -5.16 -3.98
N TYR A 264 16.31 -5.28 -4.70
CA TYR A 264 17.38 -6.22 -4.35
C TYR A 264 17.94 -5.92 -2.95
N ARG A 265 18.26 -4.65 -2.66
CA ARG A 265 18.80 -4.20 -1.37
C ARG A 265 17.85 -4.54 -0.22
N ILE A 266 16.56 -4.22 -0.36
CA ILE A 266 15.56 -4.49 0.69
C ILE A 266 15.42 -5.98 0.89
N VAL A 267 15.15 -6.73 -0.17
CA VAL A 267 14.87 -8.16 -0.06
C VAL A 267 16.10 -8.93 0.44
N SER A 268 17.30 -8.61 -0.04
CA SER A 268 18.53 -9.28 0.41
C SER A 268 18.85 -9.02 1.88
N SER A 269 18.44 -7.88 2.44
CA SER A 269 18.66 -7.53 3.85
C SER A 269 17.66 -8.15 4.84
N CYS A 270 16.61 -8.79 4.35
CA CYS A 270 15.55 -9.34 5.18
C CYS A 270 15.92 -10.73 5.72
N ASP A 271 15.87 -10.89 7.04
CA ASP A 271 16.20 -12.14 7.74
C ASP A 271 14.95 -12.95 8.13
N ASP A 272 15.16 -14.21 8.54
CA ASP A 272 14.13 -15.10 9.11
C ASP A 272 12.89 -15.32 8.22
N LYS A 273 13.07 -15.27 6.89
CA LYS A 273 11.99 -15.51 5.93
C LYS A 273 11.52 -16.96 5.98
N LYS A 274 10.22 -17.16 5.76
CA LYS A 274 9.60 -18.50 5.74
C LYS A 274 8.63 -18.61 4.58
N ILE A 275 8.63 -19.76 3.91
CA ILE A 275 7.57 -20.11 2.98
C ILE A 275 6.39 -20.71 3.74
N VAL A 276 5.21 -20.16 3.51
CA VAL A 276 3.93 -20.74 3.92
C VAL A 276 3.19 -21.21 2.68
N TYR A 277 2.72 -22.46 2.67
CA TYR A 277 1.97 -23.05 1.56
C TYR A 277 0.48 -23.09 1.87
N SER A 278 -0.36 -22.96 0.84
CA SER A 278 -1.78 -23.29 0.94
C SER A 278 -1.98 -24.80 1.08
N ASP A 279 -3.09 -25.22 1.68
CA ASP A 279 -3.41 -26.64 1.90
C ASP A 279 -3.41 -27.47 0.60
N ASP A 280 -3.84 -26.86 -0.51
CA ASP A 280 -3.89 -27.47 -1.85
C ASP A 280 -2.57 -27.33 -2.65
N GLN A 281 -1.54 -26.72 -2.05
CA GLN A 281 -0.24 -26.43 -2.65
C GLN A 281 -0.32 -25.73 -4.03
N GLN A 282 -1.35 -24.90 -4.23
CA GLN A 282 -1.47 -24.05 -5.42
C GLN A 282 -0.88 -22.65 -5.20
N PHE A 283 -0.75 -22.21 -3.95
CA PHE A 283 -0.23 -20.91 -3.59
C PHE A 283 0.82 -21.03 -2.49
N ALA A 284 1.78 -20.12 -2.49
CA ALA A 284 2.75 -19.97 -1.43
C ALA A 284 3.06 -18.49 -1.18
N VAL A 285 3.52 -18.18 0.03
CA VAL A 285 3.95 -16.84 0.41
C VAL A 285 5.28 -16.92 1.14
N LEU A 286 6.29 -16.18 0.67
CA LEU A 286 7.49 -15.89 1.44
C LEU A 286 7.17 -14.73 2.38
N SER A 287 7.07 -15.02 3.68
CA SER A 287 6.77 -14.03 4.71
C SER A 287 7.98 -13.79 5.61
N SER A 288 8.11 -12.55 6.07
CA SER A 288 9.12 -12.14 7.07
C SER A 288 8.42 -11.84 8.41
N PRO A 289 9.14 -11.86 9.54
CA PRO A 289 8.55 -11.50 10.83
C PRO A 289 7.88 -10.12 10.78
N VAL A 290 6.68 -10.00 11.33
CA VAL A 290 5.91 -8.73 11.32
C VAL A 290 6.62 -7.55 12.02
N ALA A 291 7.65 -7.83 12.82
CA ALA A 291 8.51 -6.80 13.41
C ALA A 291 9.39 -6.10 12.36
N GLN A 292 9.71 -6.77 11.25
CA GLN A 292 10.47 -6.25 10.12
C GLN A 292 9.51 -5.79 9.00
N ARG A 293 8.73 -4.72 9.26
CA ARG A 293 7.70 -4.26 8.30
C ARG A 293 8.26 -3.66 7.00
N THR A 294 9.57 -3.45 6.89
CA THR A 294 10.21 -3.12 5.60
C THR A 294 10.31 -4.34 4.68
N CYS A 295 10.22 -5.56 5.25
CA CYS A 295 10.27 -6.82 4.52
C CYS A 295 8.87 -7.28 4.11
N SER A 296 8.46 -6.89 2.90
CA SER A 296 7.16 -7.23 2.34
C SER A 296 7.02 -8.74 2.03
N PRO A 297 5.78 -9.28 2.03
CA PRO A 297 5.55 -10.65 1.62
C PRO A 297 5.63 -10.81 0.10
N TYR A 298 6.20 -11.93 -0.37
CA TYR A 298 6.21 -12.29 -1.79
C TYR A 298 5.26 -13.42 -2.09
N PHE A 299 4.47 -13.27 -3.15
CA PHE A 299 3.41 -14.19 -3.52
C PHE A 299 3.85 -15.13 -4.64
N PHE A 300 3.48 -16.40 -4.53
CA PHE A 300 3.77 -17.42 -5.51
C PHE A 300 2.52 -18.22 -5.85
N ALA A 301 2.30 -18.47 -7.13
CA ALA A 301 1.24 -19.33 -7.63
C ALA A 301 1.84 -20.47 -8.45
N ARG A 302 1.16 -21.62 -8.42
CA ARG A 302 1.52 -22.77 -9.25
C ARG A 302 0.82 -22.68 -10.60
N GLU A 303 1.56 -22.49 -11.67
CA GLU A 303 1.06 -22.48 -13.05
C GLU A 303 1.72 -23.61 -13.85
N ASN A 304 0.91 -24.47 -14.50
CA ASN A 304 1.40 -25.62 -15.27
C ASN A 304 2.35 -26.53 -14.46
N GLY A 305 2.06 -26.71 -13.17
CA GLY A 305 2.84 -27.55 -12.26
C GLY A 305 4.10 -26.89 -11.67
N GLN A 306 4.48 -25.70 -12.13
CA GLN A 306 5.70 -24.98 -11.73
C GLN A 306 5.36 -23.79 -10.83
N TRP A 307 6.23 -23.50 -9.85
CA TRP A 307 6.09 -22.31 -9.01
C TRP A 307 6.49 -21.05 -9.79
N ARG A 308 5.68 -20.00 -9.65
CA ARG A 308 5.85 -18.72 -10.33
C ARG A 308 5.59 -17.58 -9.36
N LEU A 309 6.37 -16.51 -9.47
CA LEU A 309 6.25 -15.29 -8.68
C LEU A 309 5.08 -14.43 -9.20
N ASP A 310 4.21 -14.00 -8.28
CA ASP A 310 2.95 -13.29 -8.55
C ASP A 310 3.00 -11.82 -8.10
N ILE A 311 3.90 -11.05 -8.70
CA ILE A 311 4.05 -9.62 -8.45
C ILE A 311 2.79 -8.85 -8.89
N ALA A 312 2.06 -9.32 -9.90
CA ALA A 312 0.82 -8.67 -10.33
C ALA A 312 -0.24 -8.59 -9.21
N THR A 313 -0.35 -9.62 -8.38
CA THR A 313 -1.24 -9.58 -7.21
C THR A 313 -0.65 -8.75 -6.07
N MET A 314 0.67 -8.82 -5.85
CA MET A 314 1.35 -7.97 -4.87
C MET A 314 1.13 -6.48 -5.17
N ALA A 315 1.35 -6.05 -6.41
CA ALA A 315 1.17 -4.67 -6.85
C ALA A 315 -0.27 -4.14 -6.62
N LYS A 316 -1.27 -5.02 -6.60
CA LYS A 316 -2.64 -4.65 -6.27
C LYS A 316 -2.92 -4.58 -4.78
N THR A 317 -2.26 -5.39 -3.97
CA THR A 317 -2.66 -5.63 -2.57
C THR A 317 -1.72 -4.98 -1.57
N VAL A 318 -0.42 -5.05 -1.80
CA VAL A 318 0.64 -4.54 -0.93
C VAL A 318 0.90 -3.06 -1.26
N ARG A 319 1.00 -2.25 -0.22
CA ARG A 319 1.31 -0.82 -0.26
C ARG A 319 2.43 -0.52 0.73
N PHE A 320 3.14 0.56 0.51
CA PHE A 320 4.21 1.03 1.37
C PHE A 320 3.91 2.45 1.81
N ASN A 321 4.26 2.76 3.05
CA ASN A 321 4.21 4.13 3.55
C ASN A 321 5.57 4.84 3.34
N ALA A 322 5.68 6.07 3.83
CA ALA A 322 6.92 6.85 3.73
C ALA A 322 8.12 6.22 4.45
N ASP A 323 7.86 5.39 5.47
CA ASP A 323 8.87 4.65 6.23
C ASP A 323 9.18 3.27 5.59
N MET A 324 8.73 3.05 4.35
CA MET A 324 8.81 1.78 3.60
C MET A 324 8.19 0.59 4.33
N GLN A 325 7.25 0.83 5.24
CA GLN A 325 6.54 -0.23 5.93
C GLN A 325 5.39 -0.73 5.08
N TRP A 326 5.35 -2.04 4.84
CA TRP A 326 4.28 -2.65 4.08
C TRP A 326 2.98 -2.70 4.88
N HIS A 327 1.89 -2.49 4.16
CA HIS A 327 0.53 -2.71 4.63
C HIS A 327 -0.34 -3.19 3.47
N PHE A 328 -1.51 -3.74 3.78
CA PHE A 328 -2.49 -4.08 2.75
C PHE A 328 -3.42 -2.90 2.47
N SER A 329 -3.70 -2.65 1.19
CA SER A 329 -4.95 -1.98 0.82
C SER A 329 -6.10 -2.92 1.18
N LEU A 330 -6.88 -2.61 2.21
CA LEU A 330 -7.93 -3.52 2.72
C LEU A 330 -8.97 -3.90 1.65
N PRO A 331 -9.51 -2.96 0.84
CA PRO A 331 -10.41 -3.30 -0.25
C PRO A 331 -9.75 -4.22 -1.30
N ASP A 332 -8.52 -3.89 -1.71
CA ASP A 332 -7.82 -4.68 -2.72
C ASP A 332 -7.41 -6.06 -2.21
N LYS A 333 -7.01 -6.16 -0.94
CA LYS A 333 -6.75 -7.44 -0.29
C LYS A 333 -8.00 -8.31 -0.31
N GLN A 334 -9.17 -7.72 -0.02
CA GLN A 334 -10.43 -8.44 -0.04
C GLN A 334 -10.80 -8.90 -1.46
N GLN A 335 -10.49 -8.09 -2.48
CA GLN A 335 -10.87 -8.38 -3.87
C GLN A 335 -9.87 -9.31 -4.59
N TYR A 336 -8.57 -9.11 -4.39
CA TYR A 336 -7.50 -9.73 -5.18
C TYR A 336 -6.59 -10.65 -4.34
N GLY A 337 -6.51 -10.45 -3.03
CA GLY A 337 -5.56 -11.14 -2.14
C GLY A 337 -6.08 -12.42 -1.47
N GLN A 338 -7.33 -12.83 -1.73
CA GLN A 338 -7.97 -13.95 -1.03
C GLN A 338 -7.20 -15.27 -1.14
N ALA A 339 -6.60 -15.53 -2.30
CA ALA A 339 -5.81 -16.73 -2.55
C ALA A 339 -4.58 -16.85 -1.61
N TYR A 340 -4.08 -15.72 -1.11
CA TYR A 340 -2.89 -15.64 -0.24
C TYR A 340 -3.23 -15.40 1.24
N ALA A 341 -4.51 -15.30 1.58
CA ALA A 341 -4.94 -14.95 2.94
C ALA A 341 -4.45 -15.96 4.01
N PHE A 342 -4.31 -17.24 3.62
CA PHE A 342 -3.86 -18.33 4.50
C PHE A 342 -2.51 -18.03 5.18
N ALA A 343 -1.63 -17.27 4.52
CA ALA A 343 -0.29 -16.98 5.01
C ALA A 343 -0.26 -15.93 6.13
N PHE A 344 -1.40 -15.31 6.44
CA PHE A 344 -1.50 -14.19 7.39
C PHE A 344 -2.49 -14.48 8.53
N ASN A 345 -2.80 -15.74 8.76
CA ASN A 345 -3.79 -16.16 9.76
C ASN A 345 -3.39 -15.81 11.20
N ASP A 346 -2.10 -15.70 11.49
CA ASP A 346 -1.54 -15.29 12.79
C ASP A 346 -1.45 -13.76 12.97
N LEU A 347 -1.81 -12.99 11.93
CA LEU A 347 -1.78 -11.54 11.93
C LEU A 347 -3.18 -10.95 12.07
N SER A 348 -3.23 -9.76 12.63
CA SER A 348 -4.37 -8.85 12.59
C SER A 348 -3.98 -7.62 11.79
N PHE A 349 -4.94 -6.99 11.12
CA PHE A 349 -4.71 -5.79 10.33
C PHE A 349 -5.49 -4.63 10.94
N ASP A 350 -4.84 -3.50 11.16
CA ASP A 350 -5.55 -2.30 11.63
C ASP A 350 -6.37 -1.64 10.51
N LYS A 351 -7.03 -0.52 10.82
CA LYS A 351 -7.89 0.21 9.87
C LYS A 351 -7.15 0.71 8.62
N ASN A 352 -5.83 0.85 8.68
CA ASN A 352 -4.98 1.27 7.56
C ASN A 352 -4.33 0.06 6.87
N GLY A 353 -4.61 -1.15 7.35
CA GLY A 353 -4.11 -2.41 6.81
C GLY A 353 -2.70 -2.78 7.26
N TYR A 354 -2.15 -2.14 8.30
CA TYR A 354 -0.85 -2.56 8.83
C TYR A 354 -0.97 -3.87 9.60
N PRO A 355 -0.01 -4.79 9.41
CA PRO A 355 -0.01 -6.07 10.09
C PRO A 355 0.48 -5.93 11.54
N HIS A 356 -0.21 -6.58 12.47
CA HIS A 356 0.15 -6.71 13.87
C HIS A 356 0.05 -8.16 14.29
N ARG A 357 1.02 -8.65 15.06
CA ARG A 357 0.93 -10.00 15.64
C ARG A 357 -0.34 -10.07 16.47
N GLN A 358 -1.15 -11.11 16.28
CA GLN A 358 -2.30 -11.32 17.17
C GLN A 358 -1.79 -11.56 18.60
N GLN A 359 -1.89 -10.53 19.45
CA GLN A 359 -1.41 -10.60 20.84
C GLN A 359 -2.32 -11.44 21.74
N LYS A 360 -3.59 -11.62 21.35
CA LYS A 360 -4.53 -12.46 22.08
C LYS A 360 -4.60 -13.82 21.40
N LYS A 361 -4.12 -14.87 22.08
CA LYS A 361 -4.60 -16.23 21.82
C LYS A 361 -6.11 -16.19 22.06
N LEU A 362 -6.89 -16.11 20.99
CA LEU A 362 -8.33 -16.30 21.10
C LEU A 362 -8.52 -17.69 21.71
N ARG A 363 -9.39 -17.83 22.71
CA ARG A 363 -9.62 -19.09 23.43
C ARG A 363 -9.75 -20.28 22.48
N TRP A 364 -10.48 -20.07 21.39
CA TRP A 364 -10.66 -21.04 20.33
C TRP A 364 -9.75 -20.81 19.11
N GLY A 365 -9.11 -19.66 18.95
CA GLY A 365 -8.21 -19.45 17.81
C GLY A 365 -8.92 -19.42 16.45
N PHE A 366 -10.08 -18.77 16.34
CA PHE A 366 -10.76 -18.58 15.05
C PHE A 366 -11.28 -17.14 14.90
N SER A 367 -11.48 -16.71 13.66
CA SER A 367 -12.42 -15.64 13.35
C SER A 367 -13.45 -16.15 12.36
N CYS A 368 -14.62 -15.53 12.40
CA CYS A 368 -15.61 -15.71 11.36
C CYS A 368 -16.23 -14.37 11.00
N GLY A 369 -16.78 -14.31 9.80
CA GLY A 369 -17.50 -13.16 9.30
C GLY A 369 -18.45 -13.59 8.19
N GLY A 370 -19.28 -12.68 7.74
CA GLY A 370 -20.21 -12.95 6.65
C GLY A 370 -20.71 -11.67 6.04
N TRP A 371 -20.21 -11.36 4.85
CA TRP A 371 -20.97 -10.59 3.87
C TRP A 371 -21.78 -11.57 3.03
N TYR A 372 -22.98 -11.17 2.62
CA TYR A 372 -23.84 -11.95 1.74
C TYR A 372 -23.09 -12.36 0.48
N ARG A 373 -23.08 -13.66 0.12
CA ARG A 373 -22.71 -14.04 -1.24
C ARG A 373 -23.85 -13.66 -2.18
N PRO A 374 -23.58 -13.16 -3.40
CA PRO A 374 -24.62 -12.92 -4.39
C PRO A 374 -25.50 -14.17 -4.57
N GLY A 375 -26.81 -14.03 -4.34
CA GLY A 375 -27.78 -15.12 -4.39
C GLY A 375 -28.17 -15.75 -3.05
N GLU A 376 -27.51 -15.38 -1.94
CA GLU A 376 -27.96 -15.78 -0.59
C GLU A 376 -29.03 -14.82 -0.05
N ASP A 377 -30.06 -15.39 0.58
CA ASP A 377 -31.19 -14.68 1.18
C ASP A 377 -30.72 -13.93 2.44
N PRO A 378 -30.72 -12.59 2.45
CA PRO A 378 -30.20 -11.79 3.55
C PRO A 378 -30.97 -11.98 4.87
N ASP A 379 -32.21 -12.46 4.79
CA ASP A 379 -33.11 -12.68 5.92
C ASP A 379 -32.96 -14.10 6.52
N LYS A 380 -32.21 -15.01 5.85
CA LYS A 380 -31.86 -16.35 6.36
C LYS A 380 -30.50 -16.32 7.06
N LEU A 381 -30.57 -15.84 8.31
CA LEU A 381 -29.51 -15.37 9.21
C LEU A 381 -28.40 -16.36 9.61
N THR A 382 -27.61 -16.89 8.67
CA THR A 382 -26.30 -17.47 9.01
C THR A 382 -25.17 -16.51 8.64
N ARG A 383 -24.57 -15.88 9.66
CA ARG A 383 -23.60 -14.77 9.49
C ARG A 383 -22.15 -15.11 9.83
N CYS A 384 -21.84 -16.38 10.09
CA CYS A 384 -20.51 -16.82 10.51
C CYS A 384 -19.97 -17.87 9.54
N TRP A 385 -19.18 -17.41 8.58
CA TRP A 385 -18.28 -18.25 7.80
C TRP A 385 -16.90 -18.17 8.43
N ILE A 386 -16.31 -19.32 8.77
CA ILE A 386 -14.95 -19.37 9.29
C ILE A 386 -14.01 -18.80 8.22
N ASN A 387 -13.46 -17.62 8.49
CA ASN A 387 -12.59 -16.90 7.55
C ASN A 387 -11.13 -16.90 8.01
N ASN A 388 -10.86 -17.28 9.26
CA ASN A 388 -9.52 -17.48 9.77
C ASN A 388 -9.53 -18.56 10.88
N LEU A 389 -8.48 -19.37 10.91
CA LEU A 389 -8.15 -20.30 11.98
C LEU A 389 -6.68 -20.11 12.33
N GLN A 390 -6.41 -19.92 13.61
CA GLN A 390 -5.06 -19.93 14.15
C GLN A 390 -4.50 -21.35 13.99
N THR A 391 -3.37 -21.48 13.29
CA THR A 391 -2.67 -22.77 13.14
C THR A 391 -2.35 -23.38 14.50
N GLY A 392 -2.77 -24.62 14.72
CA GLY A 392 -2.61 -25.32 16.01
C GLY A 392 -3.53 -24.78 17.13
N GLY A 393 -4.50 -23.93 16.80
CA GLY A 393 -5.50 -23.41 17.72
C GLY A 393 -6.61 -24.41 18.02
N ALA A 394 -7.31 -24.24 19.15
CA ALA A 394 -8.32 -25.19 19.62
C ALA A 394 -9.51 -25.40 18.66
N ALA A 395 -9.91 -24.38 17.90
CA ALA A 395 -10.96 -24.50 16.89
C ALA A 395 -10.56 -25.48 15.77
N GLN A 396 -9.29 -25.45 15.37
CA GLN A 396 -8.76 -26.35 14.35
C GLN A 396 -8.48 -27.73 14.93
N GLU A 397 -7.69 -27.81 16.01
CA GLU A 397 -7.16 -29.08 16.53
C GLU A 397 -8.16 -29.86 17.38
N LEU A 398 -8.95 -29.17 18.21
CA LEU A 398 -9.89 -29.83 19.12
C LEU A 398 -11.28 -29.96 18.50
N LEU A 399 -11.78 -28.88 17.88
CA LEU A 399 -13.12 -28.84 17.31
C LEU A 399 -13.18 -29.26 15.85
N GLY A 400 -12.06 -29.24 15.11
CA GLY A 400 -12.05 -29.68 13.70
C GLY A 400 -12.75 -28.71 12.74
N LEU A 401 -12.86 -27.43 13.10
CA LEU A 401 -13.31 -26.38 12.19
C LEU A 401 -12.30 -26.22 11.03
N LYS A 402 -12.83 -25.91 9.85
CA LYS A 402 -12.04 -25.60 8.66
C LYS A 402 -12.40 -24.22 8.10
N ILE A 403 -11.46 -23.62 7.38
CA ILE A 403 -11.73 -22.38 6.62
C ILE A 403 -12.88 -22.66 5.64
N ASN A 404 -13.79 -21.70 5.53
CA ASN A 404 -15.06 -21.77 4.78
C ASN A 404 -16.15 -22.67 5.37
N ASP A 405 -15.99 -23.22 6.56
CA ASP A 405 -17.13 -23.82 7.26
C ASP A 405 -18.19 -22.74 7.55
N LYS A 406 -19.44 -23.01 7.15
CA LYS A 406 -20.61 -22.16 7.45
C LYS A 406 -21.26 -22.64 8.74
N VAL A 407 -21.15 -21.88 9.82
CA VAL A 407 -21.69 -22.29 11.13
C VAL A 407 -23.21 -22.12 11.13
N VAL A 408 -23.96 -23.22 11.18
CA VAL A 408 -25.42 -23.21 11.08
C VAL A 408 -26.14 -23.49 12.40
N ALA A 409 -25.48 -24.09 13.38
CA ALA A 409 -26.02 -24.27 14.73
C ALA A 409 -24.91 -24.41 15.77
N ALA A 410 -25.20 -24.15 17.05
CA ALA A 410 -24.31 -24.48 18.16
C ALA A 410 -25.10 -24.86 19.42
N GLY A 411 -24.50 -25.63 20.31
CA GLY A 411 -25.17 -26.28 21.45
C GLY A 411 -25.68 -27.68 21.13
N TYR A 412 -26.25 -28.34 22.13
CA TYR A 412 -26.78 -29.71 22.01
C TYR A 412 -28.13 -29.83 22.73
N GLY A 413 -28.98 -30.76 22.25
CA GLY A 413 -30.27 -31.05 22.86
C GLY A 413 -31.19 -29.82 22.91
N SER A 414 -31.79 -29.55 24.07
CA SER A 414 -32.71 -28.42 24.26
C SER A 414 -32.03 -27.04 24.23
N GLU A 415 -30.69 -26.99 24.31
CA GLU A 415 -29.90 -25.76 24.30
C GLU A 415 -29.33 -25.44 22.91
N GLN A 416 -29.58 -26.29 21.91
CA GLN A 416 -29.13 -26.05 20.55
C GLN A 416 -29.83 -24.84 19.93
N ILE A 417 -29.03 -23.91 19.42
CA ILE A 417 -29.51 -22.75 18.67
C ILE A 417 -29.29 -23.03 17.19
N ASP A 418 -30.37 -23.34 16.48
CA ASP A 418 -30.37 -23.42 15.01
C ASP A 418 -30.37 -22.03 14.37
N ASN A 419 -29.82 -21.93 13.16
CA ASN A 419 -29.63 -20.68 12.43
C ASN A 419 -28.92 -19.62 13.29
N ILE A 420 -27.88 -20.07 14.00
CA ILE A 420 -27.17 -19.25 14.97
C ILE A 420 -26.57 -18.00 14.31
N SER A 421 -26.86 -16.83 14.89
CA SER A 421 -26.25 -15.59 14.42
C SER A 421 -24.76 -15.52 14.80
N PHE A 422 -24.00 -14.67 14.08
CA PHE A 422 -22.59 -14.41 14.41
C PHE A 422 -22.37 -14.09 15.89
N ARG A 423 -23.20 -13.21 16.46
CA ARG A 423 -23.07 -12.80 17.87
C ARG A 423 -23.41 -13.94 18.84
N GLN A 424 -24.46 -14.70 18.56
CA GLN A 424 -24.82 -15.86 19.38
C GLN A 424 -23.73 -16.93 19.33
N PHE A 425 -23.14 -17.17 18.17
CA PHE A 425 -22.05 -18.13 18.05
C PHE A 425 -20.80 -17.69 18.82
N LEU A 426 -20.41 -16.42 18.70
CA LEU A 426 -19.28 -15.89 19.48
C LEU A 426 -19.54 -15.94 21.00
N ASN A 427 -20.76 -15.61 21.42
CA ASN A 427 -21.15 -15.71 22.83
C ASN A 427 -21.08 -17.16 23.30
N TYR A 428 -21.68 -18.10 22.56
CA TYR A 428 -21.64 -19.53 22.88
C TYR A 428 -20.19 -20.02 23.04
N MET A 429 -19.33 -19.77 22.05
CA MET A 429 -17.93 -20.17 22.11
C MET A 429 -17.16 -19.46 23.24
N GLY A 430 -17.56 -18.25 23.61
CA GLY A 430 -16.94 -17.48 24.70
C GLY A 430 -17.37 -17.94 26.10
N GLU A 431 -18.62 -18.34 26.27
CA GLU A 431 -19.28 -18.55 27.57
C GLU A 431 -19.19 -20.00 28.09
N VAL A 432 -19.11 -21.01 27.22
CA VAL A 432 -19.00 -22.43 27.65
C VAL A 432 -17.82 -22.59 28.60
N ALA A 433 -17.97 -23.20 29.78
CA ALA A 433 -16.89 -23.22 30.76
C ALA A 433 -15.73 -24.13 30.30
N LYS A 434 -14.52 -23.88 30.81
CA LYS A 434 -13.38 -24.75 30.51
C LYS A 434 -13.64 -26.18 30.97
N GLY A 435 -13.39 -27.17 30.11
CA GLY A 435 -13.65 -28.57 30.39
C GLY A 435 -15.06 -29.06 30.01
N GLU A 436 -15.96 -28.16 29.60
CA GLU A 436 -17.29 -28.53 29.12
C GLU A 436 -17.27 -28.87 27.62
N GLU A 437 -18.27 -29.66 27.20
CA GLU A 437 -18.44 -30.04 25.80
C GLU A 437 -18.99 -28.88 24.98
N VAL A 438 -18.41 -28.68 23.80
CA VAL A 438 -18.84 -27.75 22.77
C VAL A 438 -19.28 -28.52 21.55
N THR A 439 -20.48 -28.18 21.08
CA THR A 439 -21.10 -28.77 19.89
C THR A 439 -21.39 -27.67 18.88
N VAL A 440 -20.86 -27.82 17.66
CA VAL A 440 -21.05 -26.87 16.56
C VAL A 440 -21.44 -27.62 15.30
N THR A 441 -22.52 -27.20 14.64
CA THR A 441 -22.90 -27.76 13.34
C THR A 441 -22.50 -26.79 12.24
N VAL A 442 -21.76 -27.31 11.25
CA VAL A 442 -21.29 -26.56 10.10
C VAL A 442 -21.79 -27.15 8.80
N VAL A 443 -21.88 -26.34 7.75
CA VAL A 443 -21.99 -26.79 6.36
C VAL A 443 -20.64 -26.57 5.70
N ARG A 444 -20.05 -27.65 5.20
CA ARG A 444 -18.77 -27.62 4.48
C ARG A 444 -19.01 -27.74 2.99
N LYS A 445 -18.18 -27.08 2.18
CA LYS A 445 -18.31 -27.08 0.72
C LYS A 445 -18.29 -28.53 0.19
N GLY A 446 -19.38 -28.95 -0.44
CA GLY A 446 -19.52 -30.29 -1.01
C GLY A 446 -19.97 -31.38 -0.03
N GLU A 447 -20.24 -31.02 1.23
CA GLU A 447 -20.70 -31.94 2.27
C GLU A 447 -22.08 -31.51 2.80
N ASN A 448 -22.79 -32.45 3.41
CA ASN A 448 -23.98 -32.15 4.22
C ASN A 448 -23.57 -31.48 5.54
N LYS A 449 -24.55 -31.16 6.40
CA LYS A 449 -24.27 -30.65 7.75
C LYS A 449 -23.38 -31.64 8.51
N VAL A 450 -22.31 -31.14 9.11
CA VAL A 450 -21.37 -31.87 9.97
C VAL A 450 -21.49 -31.32 11.38
N THR A 451 -21.72 -32.19 12.36
CA THR A 451 -21.69 -31.83 13.78
C THR A 451 -20.32 -32.13 14.35
N LEU A 452 -19.73 -31.12 14.97
CA LEU A 452 -18.39 -31.13 15.55
C LEU A 452 -18.51 -31.07 17.07
N HIS A 453 -17.66 -31.83 17.76
CA HIS A 453 -17.63 -31.93 19.22
C HIS A 453 -16.21 -31.68 19.73
N ALA A 454 -16.06 -30.92 20.80
CA ALA A 454 -14.78 -30.70 21.47
C ALA A 454 -14.96 -30.44 22.96
N ILE A 455 -13.88 -30.55 23.72
CA ILE A 455 -13.81 -30.02 25.10
C ILE A 455 -13.24 -28.61 25.06
N ALA A 456 -13.91 -27.68 25.74
CA ALA A 456 -13.51 -26.28 25.77
C ALA A 456 -12.15 -26.08 26.48
N PRO A 457 -11.19 -25.38 25.84
CA PRO A 457 -9.82 -25.23 26.36
C PRO A 457 -9.70 -24.28 27.57
#